data_AF-A0A951TIR2-F1
#
_entry.id   AF-A0A951TIR2-F1
#
_cell.length_a   1.000
_cell.length_b   1.000
_cell.length_c   1.000
_cell.angle_alpha   90.00
_cell.angle_beta   90.00
_cell.angle_gamma   90.00
#
_symmetry.space_group_name_H-M   'P 1'
#
loop_
_entity.id
_entity.type
_entity.pdbx_description
1 polymer ?
#
loop_
_entity_poly.entity_id
_entity_poly.type
_entity_poly.pdbx_seq_one_letter_code
_entity_poly.pdbx_strand_id
1 'polypeptide(L)'
;MPLAEIHVTLKPALFDAQGETIKKALHQLGHAGVQNARIGKYITLEIEGADAATLQGQLDLMCQQLLANPVIEDYEVSLPSPPTDALSLAAPAPVAFDPIRDAAEPTVTPTPFPLPTQVDEPVIEAVTTSRVSGAGVAATVSGGPEAVTTSGGIGIADPFTVDFRSYQGMPTEAKLALRTLALRKHGAWIEKQLAAQRAAWVLCVGHEVVESGLSLDTYPTDQHLLKMGVQRDLVPWVFTRPTA
;
A
#
# COMPACT_ATOMS: atom_id res chain seq x y z
N MET A 1 -20.32 -2.19 28.26
CA MET A 1 -19.47 -2.97 27.34
C MET A 1 -18.07 -2.41 27.46
N PRO A 2 -17.08 -3.17 27.93
CA PRO A 2 -15.70 -2.71 27.97
C PRO A 2 -15.17 -2.45 26.55
N LEU A 3 -14.47 -1.33 26.38
CA LEU A 3 -13.71 -1.00 25.17
C LEU A 3 -12.31 -1.58 25.34
N ALA A 4 -11.87 -2.49 24.49
CA ALA A 4 -10.49 -2.98 24.47
C ALA A 4 -9.68 -2.20 23.44
N GLU A 5 -8.44 -1.84 23.79
CA GLU A 5 -7.51 -1.13 22.92
C GLU A 5 -6.35 -2.06 22.56
N ILE A 6 -6.03 -2.16 21.27
CA ILE A 6 -5.00 -3.05 20.77
C ILE A 6 -4.04 -2.23 19.89
N HIS A 7 -2.77 -2.25 20.26
CA HIS A 7 -1.69 -1.66 19.48
C HIS A 7 -0.91 -2.77 18.79
N VAL A 8 -0.82 -2.73 17.46
CA VAL A 8 -0.04 -3.69 16.68
C VAL A 8 1.10 -2.95 15.99
N THR A 9 2.34 -3.38 16.18
CA THR A 9 3.51 -2.74 15.58
C THR A 9 4.43 -3.76 14.94
N LEU A 10 5.18 -3.38 13.90
CA LEU A 10 6.23 -4.25 13.37
C LEU A 10 7.29 -4.51 14.44
N LYS A 11 7.78 -5.75 14.50
CA LYS A 11 8.87 -6.12 15.41
C LYS A 11 10.08 -5.19 15.26
N PRO A 12 10.79 -4.83 16.35
CA PRO A 12 11.89 -3.86 16.30
C PRO A 12 13.01 -4.23 15.32
N ALA A 13 13.25 -5.53 15.11
CA ALA A 13 14.27 -6.04 14.19
C ALA A 13 13.91 -5.88 12.70
N LEU A 14 12.65 -5.57 12.38
CA LEU A 14 12.18 -5.41 11.01
C LEU A 14 12.20 -3.93 10.59
N PHE A 15 12.59 -3.72 9.32
CA PHE A 15 12.59 -2.41 8.68
C PHE A 15 11.17 -1.98 8.30
N ASP A 16 10.79 -0.78 8.73
CA ASP A 16 9.51 -0.15 8.42
C ASP A 16 9.70 0.92 7.33
N ALA A 17 9.37 0.55 6.08
CA ALA A 17 9.47 1.46 4.94
C ALA A 17 8.52 2.66 5.05
N GLN A 18 7.37 2.50 5.71
CA GLN A 18 6.39 3.58 5.87
C GLN A 18 6.87 4.57 6.92
N GLY A 19 7.37 4.07 8.05
CA GLY A 19 8.00 4.88 9.09
C GLY A 19 9.16 5.73 8.57
N GLU A 20 10.05 5.14 7.75
CA GLU A 20 11.16 5.90 7.14
C GLU A 20 10.66 6.99 6.17
N THR A 21 9.57 6.75 5.46
CA THR A 21 8.96 7.76 4.58
C THR A 21 8.42 8.94 5.38
N ILE A 22 7.72 8.67 6.50
CA ILE A 22 7.22 9.73 7.41
C ILE A 22 8.38 10.51 8.02
N LYS A 23 9.42 9.84 8.50
CA LYS A 23 10.61 10.50 9.03
C LYS A 23 11.23 11.47 8.03
N LYS A 24 11.40 11.04 6.77
CA LYS A 24 11.92 11.91 5.69
C LYS A 24 11.01 13.11 5.44
N ALA A 25 9.69 12.91 5.42
CA ALA A 25 8.73 14.00 5.27
C ALA A 25 8.83 15.01 6.43
N LEU A 26 8.92 14.51 7.68
CA LEU A 26 9.10 15.36 8.87
C LEU A 26 10.40 16.16 8.82
N HIS A 27 11.50 15.56 8.31
CA HIS A 27 12.76 16.27 8.11
C HIS A 27 12.68 17.37 7.06
N GLN A 28 11.97 17.13 5.95
CA GLN A 28 11.73 18.14 4.92
C GLN A 28 10.91 19.33 5.43
N LEU A 29 10.04 19.10 6.42
CA LEU A 29 9.26 20.13 7.10
C LEU A 29 10.05 20.87 8.21
N GLY A 30 11.33 20.53 8.40
CA GLY A 30 12.22 21.20 9.37
C GLY A 30 12.34 20.50 10.73
N HIS A 31 11.69 19.34 10.93
CA HIS A 31 11.78 18.58 12.19
C HIS A 31 12.97 17.60 12.22
N ALA A 32 14.20 18.14 12.10
CA ALA A 32 15.42 17.33 12.04
C ALA A 32 15.71 16.51 13.33
N GLY A 33 15.08 16.84 14.46
CA GLY A 33 15.25 16.12 15.74
C GLY A 33 14.59 14.74 15.78
N VAL A 34 13.75 14.39 14.79
CA VAL A 34 13.08 13.08 14.73
C VAL A 34 14.09 12.02 14.30
N GLN A 35 14.49 11.14 15.21
CA GLN A 35 15.50 10.11 14.93
C GLN A 35 14.93 8.88 14.23
N ASN A 36 13.69 8.51 14.59
CA ASN A 36 13.02 7.34 14.06
C ASN A 36 11.50 7.58 14.07
N ALA A 37 10.79 6.97 13.13
CA ALA A 37 9.34 6.90 13.11
C ALA A 37 8.94 5.47 12.78
N ARG A 38 7.96 4.93 13.51
CA ARG A 38 7.40 3.60 13.27
C ARG A 38 5.90 3.74 13.16
N ILE A 39 5.31 2.97 12.26
CA ILE A 39 3.87 2.91 12.08
C ILE A 39 3.34 1.58 12.60
N GLY A 40 2.19 1.67 13.26
CA GLY A 40 1.43 0.52 13.74
C GLY A 40 -0.05 0.70 13.46
N LYS A 41 -0.82 -0.33 13.79
CA LYS A 41 -2.28 -0.31 13.79
C LYS A 41 -2.76 -0.04 15.22
N TYR A 42 -3.82 0.75 15.32
CA TYR A 42 -4.57 0.93 16.55
C TYR A 42 -5.99 0.42 16.33
N ILE A 43 -6.42 -0.54 17.14
CA ILE A 43 -7.69 -1.24 16.98
C ILE A 43 -8.45 -1.13 18.30
N THR A 44 -9.68 -0.66 18.23
CA THR A 44 -10.59 -0.60 19.38
C THR A 44 -11.71 -1.60 19.18
N LEU A 45 -11.99 -2.43 20.19
CA LEU A 45 -13.04 -3.43 20.15
C LEU A 45 -14.01 -3.24 21.32
N GLU A 46 -15.30 -3.17 21.02
CA GLU A 46 -16.33 -3.28 22.05
C GLU A 46 -16.67 -4.74 22.21
N ILE A 47 -16.40 -5.30 23.40
CA ILE A 47 -16.56 -6.74 23.63
C ILE A 47 -17.44 -6.97 24.87
N GLU A 48 -18.27 -8.00 24.83
CA GLU A 48 -19.12 -8.35 25.97
C GLU A 48 -18.38 -9.34 26.89
N GLY A 49 -18.27 -9.01 28.17
CA GLY A 49 -17.70 -9.90 29.18
C GLY A 49 -17.71 -9.28 30.56
N ALA A 50 -17.80 -10.14 31.58
CA ALA A 50 -17.91 -9.74 32.98
C ALA A 50 -16.57 -9.76 33.73
N ASP A 51 -15.59 -10.52 33.24
CA ASP A 51 -14.31 -10.75 33.91
C ASP A 51 -13.12 -10.39 33.02
N ALA A 52 -12.18 -9.63 33.57
CA ALA A 52 -11.04 -9.10 32.83
C ALA A 52 -10.08 -10.19 32.36
N ALA A 53 -9.90 -11.26 33.15
CA ALA A 53 -8.98 -12.35 32.80
C ALA A 53 -9.49 -13.17 31.61
N THR A 54 -10.80 -13.44 31.57
CA THR A 54 -11.43 -14.12 30.43
C THR A 54 -11.43 -13.26 29.18
N LEU A 55 -11.67 -11.95 29.31
CA LEU A 55 -11.58 -11.02 28.18
C LEU A 55 -10.18 -10.92 27.60
N GLN A 56 -9.16 -10.86 28.46
CA GLN A 56 -7.78 -10.78 28.01
C GLN A 56 -7.36 -12.02 27.21
N GLY A 57 -7.73 -13.22 27.66
CA GLY A 57 -7.46 -14.46 26.91
C GLY A 57 -8.18 -14.53 25.56
N GLN A 58 -9.40 -14.00 25.46
CA GLN A 58 -10.12 -13.91 24.18
C GLN A 58 -9.45 -12.93 23.23
N LEU A 59 -9.05 -11.75 23.71
CA LEU A 59 -8.37 -10.74 22.91
C LEU A 59 -7.02 -11.23 22.41
N ASP A 60 -6.27 -11.96 23.23
CA ASP A 60 -5.02 -12.61 22.81
C ASP A 60 -5.24 -13.60 21.67
N LEU A 61 -6.28 -14.43 21.78
CA LEU A 61 -6.61 -15.40 20.74
C LEU A 61 -7.03 -14.70 19.44
N MET A 62 -7.82 -13.63 19.52
CA MET A 62 -8.18 -12.80 18.37
C MET A 62 -6.95 -12.15 17.73
N CYS A 63 -6.01 -11.67 18.53
CA CYS A 63 -4.77 -11.07 18.05
C CYS A 63 -3.91 -12.08 17.30
N GLN A 64 -3.72 -13.28 17.86
CA GLN A 64 -2.89 -14.32 17.26
C GLN A 64 -3.49 -14.92 15.99
N GLN A 65 -4.83 -14.98 15.91
CA GLN A 65 -5.51 -15.59 14.77
C GLN A 65 -5.70 -14.62 13.59
N LEU A 66 -5.91 -13.33 13.87
CA LEU A 66 -6.34 -12.39 12.85
C LEU A 66 -5.71 -11.00 12.95
N LEU A 67 -5.72 -10.39 14.13
CA LEU A 67 -5.45 -8.94 14.22
C LEU A 67 -3.97 -8.60 14.07
N ALA A 68 -3.07 -9.52 14.45
CA ALA A 68 -1.63 -9.38 14.33
C ALA A 68 -1.02 -10.59 13.62
N ASN A 69 0.00 -10.37 12.80
CA ASN A 69 0.81 -11.44 12.24
C ASN A 69 1.97 -11.78 13.20
N PRO A 70 1.94 -12.93 13.91
CA PRO A 70 2.90 -13.25 14.96
C PRO A 70 4.34 -13.41 14.46
N VAL A 71 4.56 -13.59 13.15
CA VAL A 71 5.91 -13.71 12.58
C VAL A 71 6.60 -12.35 12.54
N ILE A 72 5.89 -11.30 12.12
CA ILE A 72 6.48 -10.00 11.75
C ILE A 72 6.00 -8.82 12.62
N GLU A 73 4.90 -8.97 13.34
CA GLU A 73 4.28 -7.95 14.18
C GLU A 73 4.28 -8.41 15.65
N ASP A 74 4.40 -7.43 16.55
CA ASP A 74 4.11 -7.55 17.98
C ASP A 74 2.82 -6.80 18.29
N TYR A 75 2.12 -7.19 19.34
CA TYR A 75 0.89 -6.52 19.77
C TYR A 75 0.84 -6.33 21.28
N GLU A 76 0.13 -5.29 21.72
CA GLU A 76 -0.15 -4.98 23.11
C GLU A 76 -1.65 -4.73 23.27
N VAL A 77 -2.26 -5.35 24.28
CA VAL A 77 -3.69 -5.23 24.59
C VAL A 77 -3.85 -4.49 25.91
N SER A 78 -4.64 -3.43 25.89
CA SER A 78 -5.04 -2.66 27.05
C SER A 78 -6.54 -2.77 27.27
N LEU A 79 -6.93 -3.10 28.50
CA LEU A 79 -8.31 -3.02 28.97
C LEU A 79 -8.40 -1.81 29.91
N PRO A 80 -8.98 -0.67 29.48
CA PRO A 80 -9.23 0.45 30.37
C PRO A 80 -10.10 -0.03 31.53
N SER A 81 -9.55 0.02 32.73
CA SER A 81 -10.32 -0.25 33.95
C SER A 81 -11.45 0.78 34.07
N PRO A 82 -12.63 0.42 34.58
CA PRO A 82 -13.64 1.42 34.90
C PRO A 82 -13.02 2.45 35.87
N PRO A 83 -13.32 3.75 35.70
CA PRO A 83 -12.78 4.79 36.58
C PRO A 83 -13.19 4.45 38.01
N THR A 84 -12.21 4.06 38.83
CA THR A 84 -12.41 3.88 40.27
C THR A 84 -12.27 5.26 40.90
N ASP A 85 -13.40 5.94 41.11
CA ASP A 85 -13.42 7.23 41.78
C ASP A 85 -12.95 7.07 43.23
N ALA A 86 -11.72 7.52 43.50
CA ALA A 86 -11.29 7.91 44.83
C ALA A 86 -10.26 9.04 44.72
N LEU A 87 -10.73 10.25 45.06
CA LEU A 87 -9.98 11.45 45.43
C LEU A 87 -8.60 11.13 46.04
N SER A 88 -7.54 11.32 45.27
CA SER A 88 -6.19 11.58 45.78
C SER A 88 -5.54 12.64 44.90
N LEU A 89 -5.07 13.68 45.57
CA LEU A 89 -4.53 14.94 45.06
C LEU A 89 -3.50 14.81 43.92
N ALA A 90 -3.49 15.85 43.07
CA ALA A 90 -2.50 16.22 42.04
C ALA A 90 -2.78 15.73 40.61
N ALA A 91 -3.83 16.29 40.00
CA ALA A 91 -3.88 16.46 38.55
C ALA A 91 -3.14 17.76 38.15
N PRO A 92 -2.19 17.75 37.20
CA PRO A 92 -2.22 18.77 36.16
C PRO A 92 -3.31 18.39 35.15
N ALA A 93 -4.19 19.35 34.88
CA ALA A 93 -5.32 19.23 33.97
C ALA A 93 -4.91 18.77 32.56
N PRO A 94 -5.82 18.14 31.78
CA PRO A 94 -5.56 17.81 30.39
C PRO A 94 -5.39 19.12 29.61
N VAL A 95 -4.27 19.28 28.92
CA VAL A 95 -4.12 20.31 27.90
C VAL A 95 -5.04 19.95 26.73
N ALA A 96 -6.26 20.49 26.78
CA ALA A 96 -7.14 20.58 25.65
C ALA A 96 -6.42 21.37 24.54
N PHE A 97 -6.29 20.76 23.37
CA PHE A 97 -5.88 21.47 22.18
C PHE A 97 -7.04 22.39 21.77
N ASP A 98 -6.98 23.65 22.18
CA ASP A 98 -7.91 24.72 21.80
C ASP A 98 -7.30 25.46 20.58
N PRO A 99 -7.79 25.23 19.34
CA PRO A 99 -7.14 25.71 18.13
C PRO A 99 -7.27 27.23 17.87
N ILE A 100 -7.83 28.02 18.82
CA ILE A 100 -8.18 29.42 18.58
C ILE A 100 -7.57 30.41 19.59
N ARG A 101 -6.88 29.98 20.67
CA ARG A 101 -6.62 30.88 21.82
C ARG A 101 -5.17 31.17 22.23
N ASP A 102 -4.19 31.03 21.33
CA ASP A 102 -2.83 31.57 21.54
C ASP A 102 -2.29 32.36 20.33
N ALA A 103 -3.17 33.16 19.71
CA ALA A 103 -2.76 34.25 18.85
C ALA A 103 -2.26 35.44 19.70
N ALA A 104 -1.04 35.33 20.22
CA ALA A 104 -0.23 36.49 20.54
C ALA A 104 0.84 36.63 19.45
N GLU A 105 0.63 37.59 18.57
CA GLU A 105 1.44 37.91 17.41
C GLU A 105 2.91 38.18 17.78
N PRO A 106 3.89 37.53 17.13
CA PRO A 106 5.10 38.23 16.76
C PRO A 106 4.85 38.87 15.39
N THR A 107 4.82 40.20 15.36
CA THR A 107 4.83 41.02 14.15
C THR A 107 6.01 40.62 13.27
N VAL A 108 5.77 39.78 12.26
CA VAL A 108 6.69 39.57 11.15
C VAL A 108 6.06 40.22 9.94
N THR A 109 6.61 41.37 9.55
CA THR A 109 6.25 42.09 8.33
C THR A 109 6.32 41.14 7.13
N PRO A 110 5.24 40.96 6.35
CA PRO A 110 5.32 40.15 5.15
C PRO A 110 6.23 40.86 4.14
N THR A 111 7.37 40.25 3.85
CA THR A 111 8.18 40.63 2.68
C THR A 111 7.42 40.14 1.44
N PRO A 112 7.16 40.98 0.43
CA PRO A 112 6.35 40.56 -0.72
C PRO A 112 7.04 39.42 -1.47
N PHE A 113 6.31 38.32 -1.64
CA PHE A 113 6.65 37.22 -2.53
C PHE A 113 6.72 37.75 -3.98
N PRO A 114 7.80 37.51 -4.74
CA PRO A 114 7.80 37.81 -6.16
C PRO A 114 6.87 36.84 -6.90
N LEU A 115 6.06 37.39 -7.81
CA LEU A 115 5.27 36.61 -8.76
C LEU A 115 6.19 35.68 -9.57
N PRO A 116 5.75 34.45 -9.93
CA PRO A 116 6.52 33.61 -10.83
C PRO A 116 6.70 34.33 -12.17
N THR A 117 7.95 34.60 -12.51
CA THR A 117 8.33 35.08 -13.84
C THR A 117 8.06 33.93 -14.82
N GLN A 118 7.39 34.26 -15.92
CA GLN A 118 7.12 33.34 -17.03
C GLN A 118 8.42 32.63 -17.43
N VAL A 119 8.44 31.31 -17.32
CA VAL A 119 9.52 30.50 -17.87
C VAL A 119 9.08 30.15 -19.28
N ASP A 120 9.81 30.69 -20.26
CA ASP A 120 9.64 30.38 -21.69
C ASP A 120 9.62 28.87 -21.93
N GLU A 121 8.65 28.43 -22.73
CA GLU A 121 8.62 27.07 -23.27
C GLU A 121 9.87 26.80 -24.14
N PRO A 122 10.57 25.66 -23.97
CA PRO A 122 11.53 25.25 -24.97
C PRO A 122 10.81 24.61 -26.16
N VAL A 123 10.80 25.35 -27.26
CA VAL A 123 10.56 24.85 -28.62
C VAL A 123 11.55 23.73 -28.92
N ILE A 124 11.04 22.52 -29.20
CA ILE A 124 11.86 21.41 -29.68
C ILE A 124 12.03 21.59 -31.20
N GLU A 125 13.18 22.15 -31.62
CA GLU A 125 13.65 22.07 -33.01
C GLU A 125 14.26 20.69 -33.29
N ALA A 126 13.86 20.13 -34.44
CA ALA A 126 14.36 18.88 -34.97
C ALA A 126 15.85 18.99 -35.37
N VAL A 127 16.69 18.08 -34.89
CA VAL A 127 18.07 17.92 -35.39
C VAL A 127 18.27 16.53 -35.97
N THR A 128 18.63 16.58 -37.25
CA THR A 128 18.99 15.55 -38.22
C THR A 128 20.01 14.52 -37.73
N THR A 129 19.83 13.31 -38.25
CA THR A 129 20.70 12.14 -38.12
C THR A 129 22.10 12.37 -38.67
N SER A 130 23.12 11.91 -37.94
CA SER A 130 24.42 11.57 -38.54
C SER A 130 25.04 10.36 -37.84
N ARG A 131 25.56 9.45 -38.67
CA ARG A 131 26.02 8.10 -38.36
C ARG A 131 27.54 8.09 -38.49
N VAL A 132 28.29 7.75 -37.43
CA VAL A 132 29.70 7.31 -37.55
C VAL A 132 30.02 6.22 -36.52
N SER A 133 30.63 5.15 -37.02
CA SER A 133 31.13 3.94 -36.36
C SER A 133 32.25 4.14 -35.33
N GLY A 134 32.38 3.21 -34.37
CA GLY A 134 33.66 2.83 -33.75
C GLY A 134 33.60 2.52 -32.25
N ALA A 135 33.89 1.27 -31.88
CA ALA A 135 33.87 0.66 -30.53
C ALA A 135 34.76 1.33 -29.46
N GLY A 136 34.52 1.25 -28.15
CA GLY A 136 33.50 0.54 -27.37
C GLY A 136 34.06 0.05 -26.03
N VAL A 137 33.63 0.65 -24.91
CA VAL A 137 33.16 0.02 -23.66
C VAL A 137 32.77 1.14 -22.68
N ALA A 138 31.50 1.54 -22.73
CA ALA A 138 30.83 2.33 -21.69
C ALA A 138 29.37 1.92 -21.70
N ALA A 139 28.79 1.75 -20.50
CA ALA A 139 27.45 1.27 -20.26
C ALA A 139 26.41 2.01 -21.12
N THR A 140 25.84 1.30 -22.09
CA THR A 140 24.73 1.76 -22.91
C THR A 140 23.42 1.40 -22.23
N VAL A 141 22.66 2.43 -21.83
CA VAL A 141 21.20 2.36 -21.73
C VAL A 141 20.68 1.98 -23.12
N SER A 142 20.19 0.76 -23.24
CA SER A 142 19.48 0.27 -24.43
C SER A 142 18.35 -0.61 -23.95
N GLY A 143 17.16 -0.02 -23.80
CA GLY A 143 15.91 -0.72 -23.56
C GLY A 143 14.77 0.30 -23.45
N GLY A 144 13.86 0.29 -24.42
CA GLY A 144 12.76 1.23 -24.56
C GLY A 144 11.72 1.21 -23.42
N PRO A 145 10.69 2.07 -23.48
CA PRO A 145 9.89 2.52 -22.33
C PRO A 145 8.84 1.52 -21.79
N GLU A 146 8.98 0.20 -22.01
CA GLU A 146 7.86 -0.75 -21.82
C GLU A 146 8.09 -1.90 -20.82
N ALA A 147 9.17 -1.87 -20.03
CA ALA A 147 9.51 -2.97 -19.13
C ALA A 147 9.33 -2.60 -17.65
N VAL A 148 8.44 -3.32 -16.95
CA VAL A 148 8.47 -3.36 -15.48
C VAL A 148 9.70 -4.17 -15.08
N THR A 149 10.67 -3.51 -14.44
CA THR A 149 11.90 -4.15 -13.99
C THR A 149 11.71 -4.63 -12.56
N THR A 150 11.71 -5.94 -12.36
CA THR A 150 11.77 -6.52 -11.00
C THR A 150 13.19 -6.41 -10.45
N SER A 151 13.38 -6.57 -9.14
CA SER A 151 14.67 -6.46 -8.46
C SER A 151 15.79 -7.40 -8.97
N GLY A 152 15.48 -8.29 -9.92
CA GLY A 152 16.43 -9.15 -10.64
C GLY A 152 16.78 -8.70 -12.07
N GLY A 153 16.37 -7.51 -12.53
CA GLY A 153 16.76 -6.96 -13.84
C GLY A 153 16.03 -7.56 -15.06
N ILE A 154 15.03 -8.41 -14.86
CA ILE A 154 14.21 -8.95 -15.95
C ILE A 154 13.07 -7.96 -16.22
N GLY A 155 13.10 -7.36 -17.40
CA GLY A 155 12.03 -6.52 -17.91
C GLY A 155 10.83 -7.36 -18.34
N ILE A 156 9.72 -7.25 -17.62
CA ILE A 156 8.49 -7.97 -17.98
C ILE A 156 7.77 -7.17 -19.07
N ALA A 157 7.79 -7.71 -20.29
CA ALA A 157 7.16 -7.07 -21.45
C ALA A 157 5.65 -7.37 -21.54
N ASP A 158 5.20 -8.56 -21.16
CA ASP A 158 3.78 -8.93 -21.13
C ASP A 158 3.42 -9.53 -19.75
N PRO A 159 2.51 -8.89 -18.99
CA PRO A 159 2.11 -9.38 -17.67
C PRO A 159 1.33 -10.72 -17.73
N PHE A 160 0.73 -11.07 -18.87
CA PHE A 160 -0.01 -12.33 -19.01
C PHE A 160 0.90 -13.55 -19.23
N THR A 161 2.19 -13.34 -19.49
CA THR A 161 3.17 -14.43 -19.66
C THR A 161 3.98 -14.71 -18.40
N VAL A 162 3.66 -14.05 -17.28
CA VAL A 162 4.39 -14.23 -16.01
C VAL A 162 4.04 -15.57 -15.41
N ASP A 163 5.07 -16.34 -15.04
CA ASP A 163 4.89 -17.62 -14.38
C ASP A 163 4.39 -17.45 -12.94
N PHE A 164 3.58 -18.39 -12.49
CA PHE A 164 2.88 -18.25 -11.21
C PHE A 164 3.83 -18.26 -10.02
N ARG A 165 4.89 -19.08 -10.08
CA ARG A 165 5.86 -19.24 -8.99
C ARG A 165 6.69 -17.97 -8.77
N SER A 166 7.18 -17.37 -9.84
CA SER A 166 7.89 -16.09 -9.80
C SER A 166 6.97 -14.99 -9.28
N TYR A 167 5.72 -14.94 -9.76
CA TYR A 167 4.74 -13.97 -9.27
C TYR A 167 4.51 -14.09 -7.77
N GLN A 168 4.38 -15.30 -7.22
CA GLN A 168 4.19 -15.49 -5.77
C GLN A 168 5.33 -14.89 -4.95
N GLY A 169 6.58 -15.03 -5.41
CA GLY A 169 7.77 -14.50 -4.75
C GLY A 169 8.00 -13.00 -4.89
N MET A 170 7.23 -12.30 -5.74
CA MET A 170 7.41 -10.86 -5.97
C MET A 170 6.95 -10.00 -4.77
N PRO A 171 7.64 -8.87 -4.50
CA PRO A 171 7.17 -7.88 -3.52
C PRO A 171 5.84 -7.27 -3.96
N THR A 172 5.06 -6.78 -2.99
CA THR A 172 3.72 -6.21 -3.21
C THR A 172 3.72 -5.11 -4.27
N GLU A 173 4.72 -4.22 -4.25
CA GLU A 173 4.87 -3.14 -5.22
C GLU A 173 5.02 -3.66 -6.66
N ALA A 174 5.80 -4.73 -6.88
CA ALA A 174 5.97 -5.33 -8.20
C ALA A 174 4.68 -6.01 -8.69
N LYS A 175 3.92 -6.67 -7.78
CA LYS A 175 2.61 -7.25 -8.11
C LYS A 175 1.60 -6.18 -8.53
N LEU A 176 1.58 -5.05 -7.80
CA LEU A 176 0.76 -3.89 -8.16
C LEU A 176 1.16 -3.30 -9.51
N ALA A 177 2.45 -3.09 -9.75
CA ALA A 177 2.97 -2.59 -11.03
C ALA A 177 2.58 -3.51 -12.20
N LEU A 178 2.65 -4.84 -12.01
CA LEU A 178 2.21 -5.81 -13.02
C LEU A 178 0.71 -5.73 -13.30
N ARG A 179 -0.11 -5.56 -12.26
CA ARG A 179 -1.55 -5.39 -12.46
C ARG A 179 -1.88 -4.09 -13.19
N THR A 180 -1.20 -2.99 -12.88
CA THR A 180 -1.31 -1.73 -13.61
C THR A 180 -0.89 -1.90 -15.07
N LEU A 181 0.21 -2.62 -15.33
CA LEU A 181 0.67 -2.91 -16.69
C LEU A 181 -0.35 -3.77 -17.47
N ALA A 182 -0.96 -4.77 -16.83
CA ALA A 182 -1.96 -5.63 -17.46
C ALA A 182 -3.19 -4.85 -17.91
N LEU A 183 -3.71 -3.96 -17.05
CA LEU A 183 -4.82 -3.08 -17.39
C LEU A 183 -4.45 -2.09 -18.50
N ARG A 184 -3.24 -1.51 -18.45
CA ARG A 184 -2.78 -0.57 -19.48
C ARG A 184 -2.63 -1.23 -20.85
N LYS A 185 -2.05 -2.42 -20.89
CA LYS A 185 -1.73 -3.11 -22.16
C LYS A 185 -2.93 -3.85 -22.75
N HIS A 186 -3.73 -4.50 -21.90
CA HIS A 186 -4.80 -5.41 -22.31
C HIS A 186 -6.20 -4.93 -21.93
N GLY A 187 -6.36 -3.72 -21.39
CA GLY A 187 -7.64 -3.18 -20.92
C GLY A 187 -8.77 -3.28 -21.94
N ALA A 188 -8.53 -2.85 -23.18
CA ALA A 188 -9.53 -2.91 -24.24
C ALA A 188 -9.96 -4.36 -24.58
N TRP A 189 -9.03 -5.32 -24.51
CA TRP A 189 -9.36 -6.73 -24.68
C TRP A 189 -10.18 -7.26 -23.50
N ILE A 190 -9.78 -6.93 -22.26
CA ILE A 190 -10.49 -7.31 -21.04
C ILE A 190 -11.94 -6.79 -21.05
N GLU A 191 -12.14 -5.52 -21.39
CA GLU A 191 -13.47 -4.91 -21.50
C GLU A 191 -14.34 -5.60 -22.55
N LYS A 192 -13.75 -5.92 -23.71
CA LYS A 192 -14.44 -6.68 -24.76
C LYS A 192 -14.89 -8.06 -24.26
N GLN A 193 -14.07 -8.76 -23.47
CA GLN A 193 -14.45 -10.06 -22.88
C GLN A 193 -15.56 -9.92 -21.85
N LEU A 194 -15.45 -8.95 -20.94
CA LEU A 194 -16.49 -8.64 -19.95
C LEU A 194 -17.83 -8.29 -20.62
N ALA A 195 -17.79 -7.55 -21.74
CA ALA A 195 -18.98 -7.21 -22.50
C ALA A 195 -19.56 -8.42 -23.25
N ALA A 196 -18.71 -9.18 -23.96
CA ALA A 196 -19.12 -10.34 -24.76
C ALA A 196 -19.79 -11.42 -23.90
N GLN A 197 -19.26 -11.67 -22.70
CA GLN A 197 -19.81 -12.66 -21.77
C GLN A 197 -20.91 -12.10 -20.86
N ARG A 198 -21.21 -10.79 -20.97
CA ARG A 198 -22.14 -10.06 -20.08
C ARG A 198 -21.80 -10.25 -18.59
N ALA A 199 -20.53 -10.47 -18.27
CA ALA A 199 -20.06 -10.87 -16.97
C ALA A 199 -19.74 -9.66 -16.06
N ALA A 200 -19.96 -9.82 -14.76
CA ALA A 200 -19.48 -8.90 -13.72
C ALA A 200 -17.96 -9.06 -13.51
N TRP A 201 -17.43 -10.25 -13.72
CA TRP A 201 -16.00 -10.54 -13.66
C TRP A 201 -15.58 -11.61 -14.68
N VAL A 202 -14.32 -11.55 -15.10
CA VAL A 202 -13.66 -12.56 -15.93
C VAL A 202 -12.36 -12.99 -15.27
N LEU A 203 -12.05 -14.28 -15.36
CA LEU A 203 -10.82 -14.90 -14.91
C LEU A 203 -10.01 -15.34 -16.13
N CYS A 204 -8.85 -14.74 -16.30
CA CYS A 204 -7.95 -14.96 -17.42
C CYS A 204 -6.68 -15.64 -16.94
N VAL A 205 -6.17 -16.58 -17.74
CA VAL A 205 -4.85 -17.16 -17.54
C VAL A 205 -4.13 -17.06 -18.88
N GLY A 206 -3.05 -16.29 -18.93
CA GLY A 206 -2.51 -15.86 -20.22
C GLY A 206 -3.51 -14.98 -20.99
N HIS A 207 -3.59 -15.20 -22.30
CA HIS A 207 -4.52 -14.50 -23.22
C HIS A 207 -5.84 -15.26 -23.43
N GLU A 208 -6.21 -16.13 -22.50
CA GLU A 208 -7.42 -16.95 -22.55
C GLU A 208 -8.33 -16.61 -21.36
N VAL A 209 -9.63 -16.45 -21.62
CA VAL A 209 -10.65 -16.38 -20.56
C VAL A 209 -11.02 -17.81 -20.18
N VAL A 210 -10.75 -18.19 -18.93
CA VAL A 210 -10.99 -19.55 -18.43
C VAL A 210 -12.37 -19.63 -17.78
N GLU A 211 -12.75 -18.61 -17.02
CA GLU A 211 -14.03 -18.54 -16.31
C GLU A 211 -14.58 -17.12 -16.29
N SER A 212 -15.89 -16.99 -16.11
CA SER A 212 -16.56 -15.71 -15.90
C SER A 212 -17.82 -15.89 -15.04
N GLY A 213 -18.29 -14.81 -14.45
CA GLY A 213 -19.52 -14.83 -13.64
C GLY A 213 -20.37 -13.59 -13.83
N LEU A 214 -21.69 -13.77 -13.77
CA LEU A 214 -22.68 -12.69 -13.93
C LEU A 214 -22.83 -11.81 -12.68
N SER A 215 -22.45 -12.33 -11.51
CA SER A 215 -22.48 -11.64 -10.21
C SER A 215 -21.15 -11.77 -9.49
N LEU A 216 -20.89 -10.87 -8.54
CA LEU A 216 -19.75 -10.95 -7.63
C LEU A 216 -19.94 -12.05 -6.57
N ASP A 217 -21.15 -12.59 -6.38
CA ASP A 217 -21.37 -13.71 -5.44
C ASP A 217 -20.68 -15.00 -5.90
N THR A 218 -20.42 -15.12 -7.20
CA THR A 218 -19.71 -16.25 -7.80
C THR A 218 -18.22 -15.97 -7.97
N TYR A 219 -17.68 -14.93 -7.33
CA TYR A 219 -16.28 -14.56 -7.48
C TYR A 219 -15.34 -15.70 -7.04
N PRO A 220 -14.27 -15.97 -7.79
CA PRO A 220 -13.39 -17.10 -7.50
C PRO A 220 -12.67 -16.91 -6.16
N THR A 221 -12.62 -17.98 -5.36
CA THR A 221 -11.92 -17.98 -4.07
C THR A 221 -10.41 -18.02 -4.25
N ASP A 222 -9.67 -17.57 -3.24
CA ASP A 222 -8.19 -17.62 -3.26
C ASP A 222 -7.66 -19.05 -3.46
N GLN A 223 -8.31 -20.05 -2.86
CA GLN A 223 -7.93 -21.46 -3.04
C GLN A 223 -8.10 -21.92 -4.50
N HIS A 224 -9.15 -21.46 -5.18
CA HIS A 224 -9.37 -21.75 -6.60
C HIS A 224 -8.29 -21.12 -7.48
N LEU A 225 -7.97 -19.84 -7.23
CA LEU A 225 -6.92 -19.12 -7.95
C LEU A 225 -5.54 -19.76 -7.73
N LEU A 226 -5.20 -20.14 -6.49
CA LEU A 226 -3.96 -20.85 -6.19
C LEU A 226 -3.87 -22.17 -6.96
N LYS A 227 -4.94 -22.97 -6.94
CA LYS A 227 -4.99 -24.25 -7.65
C LYS A 227 -4.80 -24.07 -9.16
N MET A 228 -5.48 -23.07 -9.75
CA MET A 228 -5.34 -22.77 -11.17
C MET A 228 -3.94 -22.29 -11.54
N GLY A 229 -3.35 -21.39 -10.74
CA GLY A 229 -2.01 -20.87 -10.98
C GLY A 229 -0.96 -21.99 -10.97
N VAL A 230 -1.07 -22.94 -10.04
CA VAL A 230 -0.21 -24.13 -10.01
C VAL A 230 -0.44 -25.04 -11.22
N GLN A 231 -1.70 -25.24 -11.62
CA GLN A 231 -2.04 -26.14 -12.72
C GLN A 231 -1.60 -25.62 -14.10
N ARG A 232 -1.68 -24.30 -14.32
CA ARG A 232 -1.40 -23.66 -15.62
C ARG A 232 -0.02 -23.00 -15.68
N ASP A 233 0.70 -22.95 -14.55
CA ASP A 233 2.01 -22.28 -14.36
C ASP A 233 2.03 -20.81 -14.84
N LEU A 234 0.88 -20.15 -14.77
CA LEU A 234 0.69 -18.76 -15.19
C LEU A 234 -0.16 -18.03 -14.15
N VAL A 235 0.03 -16.72 -14.05
CA VAL A 235 -0.74 -15.90 -13.13
C VAL A 235 -2.23 -15.89 -13.53
N PRO A 236 -3.13 -16.31 -12.62
CA PRO A 236 -4.56 -16.14 -12.81
C PRO A 236 -4.96 -14.68 -12.51
N TRP A 237 -5.50 -14.01 -13.52
CA TRP A 237 -5.93 -12.62 -13.45
C TRP A 237 -7.45 -12.53 -13.38
N VAL A 238 -7.98 -11.99 -12.29
CA VAL A 238 -9.40 -11.66 -12.21
C VAL A 238 -9.59 -10.17 -12.49
N PHE A 239 -10.51 -9.86 -13.40
CA PHE A 239 -10.91 -8.48 -13.72
C PHE A 239 -12.42 -8.34 -13.54
N THR A 240 -12.82 -7.27 -12.87
CA THR A 240 -14.22 -6.92 -12.66
C THR A 240 -14.60 -5.77 -13.57
N ARG A 241 -15.88 -5.69 -13.93
CA ARG A 241 -16.40 -4.49 -14.58
C ARG A 241 -16.26 -3.29 -13.62
N PRO A 242 -15.82 -2.11 -14.08
CA PRO A 242 -15.86 -0.90 -13.28
C PRO A 242 -17.30 -0.66 -12.82
N THR A 243 -17.51 -0.45 -11.53
CA THR A 243 -18.80 0.02 -11.02
C THR A 243 -18.94 1.47 -11.49
N ALA A 244 -19.93 1.72 -12.35
CA ALA A 244 -20.24 3.06 -12.83
C ALA A 244 -20.92 3.90 -11.73
#